data_AF-A0A2S9XG12-F1
#
_entry.id   AF-A0A2S9XG12-F1
#
_cell.length_a   1.000
_cell.length_b   1.000
_cell.length_c   1.000
_cell.angle_alpha   90.00
_cell.angle_beta   90.00
_cell.angle_gamma   90.00
#
_symmetry.space_group_name_H-M   'P 1'
#
loop_
_entity.id
_entity.type
_entity.pdbx_description
1 polymer ?
#
loop_
_entity_poly.entity_id
_entity_poly.type
_entity_poly.pdbx_seq_one_letter_code
_entity_poly.pdbx_strand_id
1 'polypeptide(L)'
;MGLLVATSMAASGCTPNTGPAATVGPAEPARRAAQSFVHCVESEGGGCVARDPKQGSWDAFALLQWLGAGSPTSILQALRRELEHHRNPFAVQDRFVVVASRYREPLRGAECTPESATPIAELLPKAVSQVETRMQSLGLWRNDLEEVVGGLAEEAETGLADGWLVHMTCYGDPYEIWVATAKRDERQVVVGMLTSMPGWLGSGPLDDERVEGRIHSRTLGDSTTLGVVREGSVDTRWIPIPIEEF
;
A
#
# COMPACT_ATOMS: atom_id res chain seq x y z
N MET A 1 -1.34 -44.53 63.22
CA MET A 1 -1.56 -45.14 61.88
C MET A 1 -2.92 -44.67 61.40
N GLY A 2 -3.13 -43.96 60.30
CA GLY A 2 -2.24 -43.44 59.26
C GLY A 2 -3.04 -42.54 58.30
N LEU A 3 -2.31 -41.60 57.68
CA LEU A 3 -2.54 -40.81 56.46
C LEU A 3 -3.82 -39.97 56.30
N LEU A 4 -3.67 -38.65 56.51
CA LEU A 4 -4.43 -37.61 55.83
C LEU A 4 -3.66 -37.19 54.57
N VAL A 5 -4.30 -37.33 53.40
CA VAL A 5 -3.80 -36.85 52.11
C VAL A 5 -3.99 -35.33 52.08
N ALA A 6 -2.89 -34.57 52.17
CA ALA A 6 -2.89 -33.14 51.91
C ALA A 6 -2.66 -32.92 50.40
N THR A 7 -3.72 -32.63 49.66
CA THR A 7 -3.64 -32.10 48.30
C THR A 7 -3.16 -30.66 48.36
N SER A 8 -1.86 -30.46 48.18
CA SER A 8 -1.27 -29.17 47.87
C SER A 8 -1.66 -28.77 46.45
N MET A 9 -2.75 -28.01 46.32
CA MET A 9 -3.00 -27.23 45.10
C MET A 9 -1.91 -26.16 45.00
N ALA A 10 -0.89 -26.45 44.19
CA ALA A 10 0.02 -25.43 43.69
C ALA A 10 -0.77 -24.53 42.73
N ALA A 11 -1.37 -23.47 43.27
CA ALA A 11 -1.78 -22.33 42.47
C ALA A 11 -0.52 -21.71 41.89
N SER A 12 -0.17 -22.08 40.65
CA SER A 12 0.80 -21.35 39.84
C SER A 12 0.21 -19.97 39.57
N GLY A 13 0.44 -19.03 40.49
CA GLY A 13 0.17 -17.64 40.26
C GLY A 13 1.01 -17.18 39.07
N CYS A 14 0.37 -16.88 37.94
CA CYS A 14 0.98 -16.09 36.89
C CYS A 14 1.36 -14.75 37.53
N THR A 15 2.64 -14.59 37.86
CA THR A 15 3.19 -13.28 38.19
C THR A 15 2.97 -12.41 36.96
N PRO A 16 2.22 -11.29 37.05
CA PRO A 16 2.16 -10.35 35.96
C PRO A 16 3.59 -9.90 35.71
N ASN A 17 4.07 -10.17 34.51
CA ASN A 17 5.40 -9.78 34.09
C ASN A 17 5.38 -8.25 33.93
N THR A 18 5.53 -7.53 35.04
CA THR A 18 5.65 -6.06 35.09
C THR A 18 7.06 -5.65 34.70
N GLY A 19 7.56 -6.19 33.59
CA GLY A 19 8.62 -5.54 32.85
C GLY A 19 8.13 -4.18 32.38
N PRO A 20 9.01 -3.17 32.21
CA PRO A 20 8.62 -1.94 31.55
C PRO A 20 7.93 -2.32 30.23
N ALA A 21 6.69 -1.86 30.04
CA ALA A 21 5.95 -2.10 28.81
C ALA A 21 6.88 -1.74 27.67
N ALA A 22 7.22 -2.71 26.81
CA ALA A 22 8.03 -2.46 25.64
C ALA A 22 7.37 -1.27 24.94
N THR A 23 8.08 -0.14 24.86
CA THR A 23 7.55 1.06 24.22
C THR A 23 7.29 0.68 22.78
N VAL A 24 6.01 0.48 22.49
CA VAL A 24 5.46 0.24 21.17
C VAL A 24 6.08 1.29 20.25
N GLY A 25 6.88 0.87 19.27
CA GLY A 25 7.55 1.80 18.36
C GLY A 25 6.52 2.69 17.64
N PRO A 26 6.89 3.90 17.19
CA PRO A 26 5.94 4.87 16.65
C PRO A 26 5.17 4.36 15.42
N ALA A 27 5.73 3.41 14.67
CA ALA A 27 5.12 2.79 13.50
C ALA A 27 4.16 1.62 13.83
N GLU A 28 4.19 1.09 15.04
CA GLU A 28 3.47 -0.14 15.39
C GLU A 28 1.93 -0.01 15.32
N PRO A 29 1.30 1.13 15.69
CA PRO A 29 -0.11 1.34 15.40
C PRO A 29 -0.45 1.25 13.90
N ALA A 30 0.42 1.77 13.04
CA ALA A 30 0.22 1.71 11.59
C ALA A 30 0.37 0.28 11.06
N ARG A 31 1.38 -0.47 11.52
CA ARG A 31 1.59 -1.88 11.16
C ARG A 31 0.37 -2.73 11.52
N ARG A 32 -0.17 -2.55 12.73
CA ARG A 32 -1.39 -3.26 13.16
C ARG A 32 -2.62 -2.87 12.34
N ALA A 33 -2.78 -1.59 12.02
CA ALA A 33 -3.87 -1.14 11.15
C ALA A 33 -3.76 -1.75 9.75
N ALA A 34 -2.55 -1.77 9.17
CA ALA A 34 -2.30 -2.39 7.87
C ALA A 34 -2.59 -3.89 7.86
N GLN A 35 -2.08 -4.63 8.85
CA GLN A 35 -2.33 -6.06 8.97
C GLN A 35 -3.83 -6.36 9.15
N SER A 36 -4.52 -5.61 10.03
CA SER A 36 -5.97 -5.74 10.21
C SER A 36 -6.75 -5.47 8.93
N PHE A 37 -6.33 -4.48 8.14
CA PHE A 37 -6.97 -4.17 6.87
C PHE A 37 -6.78 -5.29 5.85
N VAL A 38 -5.58 -5.86 5.74
CA VAL A 38 -5.29 -6.97 4.83
C VAL A 38 -6.14 -8.20 5.14
N HIS A 39 -6.27 -8.58 6.42
CA HIS A 39 -7.16 -9.66 6.84
C HIS A 39 -8.64 -9.38 6.53
N CYS A 40 -9.04 -8.11 6.64
CA CYS A 40 -10.38 -7.72 6.21
C CYS A 40 -10.53 -7.91 4.70
N VAL A 41 -9.59 -7.42 3.88
CA VAL A 41 -9.66 -7.50 2.41
C VAL A 41 -9.74 -8.95 1.94
N GLU A 42 -9.00 -9.87 2.57
CA GLU A 42 -9.12 -11.30 2.34
C GLU A 42 -10.57 -11.81 2.53
N SER A 43 -11.27 -11.31 3.54
CA SER A 43 -12.62 -11.74 3.90
C SER A 43 -13.71 -11.05 3.03
N GLU A 44 -13.65 -9.73 2.93
CA GLU A 44 -14.73 -8.86 2.45
C GLU A 44 -14.37 -8.03 1.21
N GLY A 45 -13.12 -8.06 0.75
CA GLY A 45 -12.64 -7.26 -0.38
C GLY A 45 -12.84 -5.77 -0.15
N GLY A 46 -13.58 -5.11 -1.04
CA GLY A 46 -13.89 -3.68 -0.95
C GLY A 46 -14.74 -3.26 0.25
N GLY A 47 -15.42 -4.20 0.93
CA GLY A 47 -16.22 -3.92 2.12
C GLY A 47 -15.43 -3.30 3.29
N CYS A 48 -14.11 -3.48 3.29
CA CYS A 48 -13.19 -2.99 4.30
C CYS A 48 -12.84 -1.50 4.18
N VAL A 49 -13.17 -0.88 3.05
CA VAL A 49 -12.83 0.52 2.80
C VAL A 49 -13.86 1.43 3.47
N ALA A 50 -13.49 1.95 4.64
CA ALA A 50 -14.26 2.99 5.31
C ALA A 50 -14.12 4.32 4.57
N ARG A 51 -15.18 5.14 4.53
CA ARG A 51 -15.10 6.49 3.99
C ARG A 51 -14.28 7.38 4.94
N ASP A 52 -13.22 7.97 4.42
CA ASP A 52 -12.37 8.88 5.20
C ASP A 52 -11.89 10.05 4.31
N PRO A 53 -11.98 11.32 4.76
CA PRO A 53 -11.53 12.47 3.97
C PRO A 53 -10.04 12.39 3.61
N LYS A 54 -9.22 11.68 4.39
CA LYS A 54 -7.78 11.51 4.13
C LYS A 54 -7.48 10.59 2.94
N GLN A 55 -8.50 9.94 2.38
CA GLN A 55 -8.38 9.25 1.09
C GLN A 55 -8.03 10.22 -0.05
N GLY A 56 -8.53 11.46 0.00
CA GLY A 56 -8.15 12.51 -0.96
C GLY A 56 -6.65 12.80 -0.90
N SER A 57 -6.13 13.05 0.30
CA SER A 57 -4.69 13.27 0.51
C SER A 57 -3.83 12.08 0.07
N TRP A 58 -4.30 10.84 0.28
CA TRP A 58 -3.65 9.66 -0.27
C TRP A 58 -3.68 9.65 -1.80
N ASP A 59 -4.82 9.94 -2.42
CA ASP A 59 -4.95 10.01 -3.87
C ASP A 59 -4.06 11.11 -4.46
N ALA A 60 -3.90 12.24 -3.78
CA ALA A 60 -2.94 13.29 -4.16
C ALA A 60 -1.50 12.77 -4.17
N PHE A 61 -1.09 12.06 -3.11
CA PHE A 61 0.22 11.41 -3.04
C PHE A 61 0.40 10.33 -4.12
N ALA A 62 -0.63 9.55 -4.43
CA ALA A 62 -0.62 8.56 -5.50
C ALA A 62 -0.51 9.20 -6.88
N LEU A 63 -1.16 10.34 -7.12
CA LEU A 63 -1.03 11.10 -8.36
C LEU A 63 0.37 11.67 -8.53
N LEU A 64 1.02 12.15 -7.46
CA LEU A 64 2.43 12.55 -7.52
C LEU A 64 3.34 11.38 -7.91
N GLN A 65 3.11 10.18 -7.36
CA GLN A 65 3.85 8.98 -7.76
C GLN A 65 3.62 8.63 -9.23
N TRP A 66 2.36 8.69 -9.68
CA TRP A 66 2.01 8.43 -11.07
C TRP A 66 2.64 9.45 -12.02
N LEU A 67 2.70 10.73 -11.66
CA LEU A 67 3.45 11.72 -12.43
C LEU A 67 4.96 11.41 -12.45
N GLY A 68 5.52 10.95 -11.33
CA GLY A 68 6.95 10.64 -11.21
C GLY A 68 7.38 9.36 -11.95
N ALA A 69 6.46 8.42 -12.19
CA ALA A 69 6.77 7.10 -12.74
C ALA A 69 6.06 6.77 -14.06
N GLY A 70 4.85 7.30 -14.29
CA GLY A 70 3.94 6.94 -15.37
C GLY A 70 4.43 7.35 -16.77
N SER A 71 3.91 6.68 -17.80
CA SER A 71 4.30 6.98 -19.18
C SER A 71 3.95 8.43 -19.56
N PRO A 72 4.82 9.16 -20.30
CA PRO A 72 4.53 10.53 -20.73
C PRO A 72 3.21 10.65 -21.51
N THR A 73 2.92 9.67 -22.37
CA THR A 73 1.68 9.61 -23.14
C THR A 73 0.46 9.47 -22.23
N SER A 74 0.52 8.56 -21.25
CA SER A 74 -0.54 8.37 -20.27
C SER A 74 -0.79 9.66 -19.48
N ILE A 75 0.27 10.36 -19.09
CA ILE A 75 0.15 11.64 -18.37
C ILE A 75 -0.58 12.69 -19.21
N LEU A 76 -0.14 12.90 -20.45
CA LEU A 76 -0.76 13.89 -21.34
C LEU A 76 -2.23 13.58 -21.66
N GLN A 77 -2.59 12.30 -21.77
CA GLN A 77 -3.94 11.88 -22.12
C GLN A 77 -4.89 11.82 -20.92
N ALA A 78 -4.38 11.47 -19.74
CA ALA A 78 -5.21 11.15 -18.58
C ALA A 78 -5.20 12.23 -17.49
N LEU A 79 -4.16 13.06 -17.37
CA LEU A 79 -3.97 13.94 -16.21
C LEU A 79 -5.20 14.78 -15.88
N ARG A 80 -5.83 15.39 -16.88
CA ARG A 80 -7.06 16.18 -16.67
C ARG A 80 -8.17 15.34 -16.03
N ARG A 81 -8.42 14.14 -16.58
CA ARG A 81 -9.44 13.22 -16.07
C ARG A 81 -9.08 12.77 -14.66
N GLU A 82 -7.82 12.47 -14.39
CA GLU A 82 -7.37 12.06 -13.07
C GLU A 82 -7.58 13.16 -12.02
N LEU A 83 -7.27 14.42 -12.36
CA LEU A 83 -7.55 15.57 -11.50
C LEU A 83 -9.06 15.81 -11.30
N GLU A 84 -9.89 15.57 -12.31
CA GLU A 84 -11.34 15.64 -12.19
C GLU A 84 -11.90 14.54 -11.27
N HIS A 85 -11.33 13.32 -11.31
CA HIS A 85 -11.70 12.23 -10.39
C HIS A 85 -11.24 12.53 -8.96
N HIS A 86 -10.02 13.04 -8.81
CA HIS A 86 -9.45 13.42 -7.52
C HIS A 86 -10.31 14.45 -6.77
N ARG A 87 -10.89 15.41 -7.50
CA ARG A 87 -11.83 16.41 -6.95
C ARG A 87 -13.14 15.83 -6.42
N ASN A 88 -13.47 14.58 -6.75
CA ASN A 88 -14.69 13.91 -6.30
C ASN A 88 -14.37 12.88 -5.20
N PRO A 89 -14.70 13.16 -3.92
CA PRO A 89 -14.43 12.24 -2.81
C PRO A 89 -15.05 10.85 -2.97
N PHE A 90 -16.17 10.75 -3.68
CA PHE A 90 -16.80 9.45 -3.96
C PHE A 90 -16.01 8.66 -5.00
N ALA A 91 -15.49 9.32 -6.04
CA ALA A 91 -14.67 8.65 -7.05
C ALA A 91 -13.34 8.17 -6.46
N VAL A 92 -12.74 8.95 -5.57
CA VAL A 92 -11.54 8.55 -4.82
C VAL A 92 -11.82 7.32 -3.95
N GLN A 93 -12.94 7.33 -3.22
CA GLN A 93 -13.33 6.17 -2.40
C GLN A 93 -13.59 4.93 -3.26
N ASP A 94 -14.36 5.07 -4.35
CA ASP A 94 -14.69 3.98 -5.26
C ASP A 94 -13.44 3.36 -5.87
N ARG A 95 -12.44 4.19 -6.23
CA ARG A 95 -11.13 3.70 -6.70
C ARG A 95 -10.47 2.82 -5.66
N PHE A 96 -10.46 3.22 -4.39
CA PHE A 96 -9.87 2.41 -3.32
C PHE A 96 -10.66 1.12 -3.08
N VAL A 97 -12.00 1.18 -3.09
CA VAL A 97 -12.88 0.00 -3.01
C VAL A 97 -12.57 -1.00 -4.13
N VAL A 98 -12.41 -0.52 -5.36
CA VAL A 98 -12.09 -1.36 -6.52
C VAL A 98 -10.72 -2.01 -6.38
N VAL A 99 -9.70 -1.25 -5.94
CA VAL A 99 -8.36 -1.80 -5.68
C VAL A 99 -8.43 -2.89 -4.61
N ALA A 100 -9.03 -2.62 -3.45
CA ALA A 100 -9.18 -3.60 -2.38
C ALA A 100 -9.95 -4.85 -2.85
N SER A 101 -11.04 -4.67 -3.60
CA SER A 101 -11.84 -5.78 -4.16
C SER A 101 -11.03 -6.67 -5.09
N ARG A 102 -10.16 -6.08 -5.92
CA ARG A 102 -9.28 -6.83 -6.85
C ARG A 102 -8.30 -7.73 -6.10
N TYR A 103 -7.87 -7.34 -4.90
CA TYR A 103 -6.88 -8.08 -4.12
C TYR A 103 -7.47 -9.08 -3.13
N ARG A 104 -8.80 -9.23 -3.06
CA ARG A 104 -9.44 -10.23 -2.21
C ARG A 104 -8.92 -11.66 -2.45
N GLU A 105 -9.01 -12.14 -3.69
CA GLU A 105 -8.61 -13.51 -4.01
C GLU A 105 -7.09 -13.72 -3.92
N PRO A 106 -6.23 -12.80 -4.43
CA PRO A 106 -4.78 -12.91 -4.25
C PRO A 106 -4.31 -12.96 -2.79
N LEU A 107 -4.99 -12.25 -1.89
CA LEU A 107 -4.63 -12.23 -0.46
C LEU A 107 -5.20 -13.39 0.34
N ARG A 108 -6.09 -14.19 -0.27
CA ARG A 108 -6.78 -15.27 0.43
C ARG A 108 -5.82 -16.41 0.73
N GLY A 109 -5.63 -16.68 2.02
CA GLY A 109 -4.63 -17.64 2.50
C GLY A 109 -3.18 -17.20 2.28
N ALA A 110 -2.96 -15.95 1.84
CA ALA A 110 -1.63 -15.37 1.77
C ALA A 110 -1.27 -14.85 3.15
N GLU A 111 -0.32 -15.48 3.83
CA GLU A 111 0.09 -15.10 5.17
C GLU A 111 0.90 -13.78 5.10
N CYS A 112 0.22 -12.65 5.27
CA CYS A 112 0.81 -11.32 5.14
C CYS A 112 1.39 -10.78 6.46
N THR A 113 2.65 -10.35 6.42
CA THR A 113 3.34 -9.76 7.57
C THR A 113 3.93 -8.39 7.25
N PRO A 114 3.83 -7.40 8.16
CA PRO A 114 4.46 -6.09 7.97
C PRO A 114 5.98 -6.20 8.13
N GLU A 115 6.73 -5.85 7.09
CA GLU A 115 8.20 -5.87 7.10
C GLU A 115 8.80 -4.52 7.50
N SER A 116 8.26 -3.44 6.94
CA SER A 116 8.77 -2.10 7.15
C SER A 116 7.63 -1.08 7.22
N ALA A 117 7.93 0.09 7.77
CA ALA A 117 6.99 1.20 7.82
C ALA A 117 7.78 2.49 7.74
N THR A 118 7.44 3.33 6.77
CA THR A 118 8.12 4.59 6.49
C THR A 118 7.14 5.75 6.64
N PRO A 119 7.51 6.83 7.35
CA PRO A 119 6.66 8.01 7.42
C PRO A 119 6.42 8.59 6.03
N ILE A 120 5.16 8.92 5.70
CA ILE A 120 4.83 9.51 4.39
C ILE A 120 5.49 10.89 4.24
N ALA A 121 5.66 11.63 5.34
CA ALA A 121 6.39 12.89 5.38
C ALA A 121 7.84 12.78 4.87
N GLU A 122 8.49 11.62 4.98
CA GLU A 122 9.84 11.40 4.42
C GLU A 122 9.83 11.05 2.92
N LEU A 123 8.68 10.59 2.41
CA LEU A 123 8.50 10.14 1.03
C LEU A 123 8.00 11.27 0.14
N LEU A 124 7.16 12.16 0.66
CA LEU A 124 6.53 13.23 -0.10
C LEU A 124 7.55 14.17 -0.77
N PRO A 125 8.60 14.68 -0.08
CA PRO A 125 9.61 15.52 -0.74
C PRO A 125 10.35 14.79 -1.87
N LYS A 126 10.57 13.48 -1.73
CA LYS A 126 11.19 12.66 -2.78
C LYS A 126 10.28 12.51 -3.99
N ALA A 127 8.98 12.32 -3.76
CA ALA A 127 7.99 12.28 -4.83
C ALA A 127 7.92 13.59 -5.60
N VAL A 128 7.85 14.73 -4.91
CA VAL A 128 7.82 16.05 -5.54
C VAL A 128 9.09 16.30 -6.36
N SER A 129 10.26 16.08 -5.77
CA SER A 129 11.55 16.26 -6.46
C SER A 129 11.69 15.37 -7.70
N GLN A 130 11.20 14.14 -7.64
CA GLN A 130 11.21 13.23 -8.78
C GLN A 130 10.27 13.69 -9.89
N VAL A 131 9.06 14.15 -9.54
CA VAL A 131 8.09 14.71 -10.51
C VAL A 131 8.70 15.91 -11.20
N GLU A 132 9.23 16.86 -10.43
CA GLU A 132 9.85 18.07 -10.96
C GLU A 132 10.97 17.72 -11.94
N THR A 133 11.95 16.94 -11.48
CA THR A 133 13.11 16.53 -12.29
C THR A 133 12.66 15.84 -13.59
N ARG A 134 11.71 14.90 -13.49
CA ARG A 134 11.21 14.17 -14.64
C ARG A 134 10.46 15.07 -15.61
N MET A 135 9.53 15.88 -15.12
CA MET A 135 8.72 16.74 -15.97
C MET A 135 9.55 17.84 -16.64
N GLN A 136 10.59 18.34 -15.97
CA GLN A 136 11.59 19.22 -16.58
C GLN A 136 12.35 18.50 -17.70
N SER A 137 12.80 17.27 -17.45
CA SER A 137 13.52 16.48 -18.47
C SER A 137 12.68 16.17 -19.72
N LEU A 138 11.35 16.07 -19.56
CA LEU A 138 10.39 15.84 -20.64
C LEU A 138 9.93 17.13 -21.35
N GLY A 139 10.36 18.30 -20.88
CA GLY A 139 9.88 19.59 -21.39
C GLY A 139 8.41 19.87 -21.08
N LEU A 140 7.84 19.17 -20.09
CA LEU A 140 6.44 19.31 -19.65
C LEU A 140 6.29 20.25 -18.46
N TRP A 141 7.39 20.61 -17.79
CA TRP A 141 7.38 21.53 -16.65
C TRP A 141 7.01 22.96 -17.09
N ARG A 142 5.89 23.44 -16.58
CA ARG A 142 5.30 24.76 -16.83
C ARG A 142 4.61 25.24 -15.57
N ASN A 143 4.37 26.55 -15.46
CA ASN A 143 3.73 27.17 -14.30
C ASN A 143 2.43 26.44 -13.88
N ASP A 144 1.57 26.08 -14.85
CA ASP A 144 0.32 25.37 -14.55
C ASP A 144 0.56 23.98 -13.92
N LEU A 145 1.59 23.25 -14.37
CA LEU A 145 1.92 21.94 -13.83
C LEU A 145 2.61 22.06 -12.47
N GLU A 146 3.44 23.10 -12.29
CA GLU A 146 4.06 23.43 -11.01
C GLU A 146 2.98 23.74 -9.95
N GLU A 147 1.97 24.53 -10.30
CA GLU A 147 0.82 24.81 -9.41
C GLU A 147 0.04 23.54 -9.06
N VAL A 148 -0.21 22.66 -10.05
CA VAL A 148 -0.87 21.37 -9.81
C VAL A 148 -0.05 20.49 -8.87
N VAL A 149 1.26 20.36 -9.11
CA VAL A 149 2.15 19.54 -8.27
C VAL A 149 2.24 20.12 -6.86
N GLY A 150 2.32 21.44 -6.72
CA GLY A 150 2.30 22.13 -5.43
C GLY A 150 1.01 21.88 -4.66
N GLY A 151 -0.15 22.01 -5.31
CA GLY A 151 -1.45 21.75 -4.68
C GLY A 151 -1.63 20.29 -4.24
N LEU A 152 -1.22 19.33 -5.07
CA LEU A 152 -1.23 17.91 -4.70
C LEU A 152 -0.30 17.62 -3.52
N ALA A 153 0.88 18.26 -3.49
CA ALA A 153 1.83 18.10 -2.39
C ALA A 153 1.29 18.67 -1.08
N GLU A 154 0.69 19.86 -1.11
CA GLU A 154 0.08 20.50 0.07
C GLU A 154 -1.09 19.67 0.62
N GLU A 155 -1.94 19.13 -0.26
CA GLU A 155 -3.06 18.26 0.15
C GLU A 155 -2.55 16.95 0.78
N ALA A 156 -1.54 16.33 0.18
CA ALA A 156 -0.90 15.12 0.70
C ALA A 156 -0.24 15.39 2.06
N GLU A 157 0.52 16.47 2.20
CA GLU A 157 1.17 16.86 3.45
C GLU A 157 0.15 17.06 4.57
N THR A 158 -0.90 17.84 4.30
CA THR A 158 -1.93 18.17 5.28
C THR A 158 -2.66 16.93 5.81
N GLY A 159 -3.02 15.99 4.93
CA GLY A 159 -3.76 14.80 5.37
C GLY A 159 -2.88 13.69 5.95
N LEU A 160 -1.63 13.58 5.49
CA LEU A 160 -0.75 12.44 5.72
C LEU A 160 0.50 12.75 6.56
N ALA A 161 0.63 13.94 7.15
CA ALA A 161 1.79 14.32 7.98
C ALA A 161 2.16 13.27 9.04
N ASP A 162 1.16 12.72 9.74
CA ASP A 162 1.32 11.66 10.76
C ASP A 162 1.05 10.24 10.19
N GLY A 163 1.06 10.12 8.87
CA GLY A 163 0.76 8.89 8.14
C GLY A 163 2.01 8.04 7.88
N TRP A 164 1.77 6.76 7.69
CA TRP A 164 2.81 5.77 7.42
C TRP A 164 2.46 4.95 6.20
N LEU A 165 3.48 4.63 5.41
CA LEU A 165 3.39 3.65 4.35
C LEU A 165 4.02 2.35 4.85
N VAL A 166 3.20 1.32 5.02
CA VAL A 166 3.60 0.03 5.59
C VAL A 166 3.82 -0.96 4.46
N HIS A 167 5.02 -1.50 4.35
CA HIS A 167 5.32 -2.61 3.44
C HIS A 167 4.91 -3.93 4.08
N MET A 168 4.13 -4.71 3.35
CA MET A 168 3.65 -6.02 3.73
C MET A 168 4.11 -7.04 2.69
N THR A 169 4.66 -8.15 3.17
CA THR A 169 5.01 -9.30 2.34
C THR A 169 4.06 -10.45 2.67
N CYS A 170 3.50 -11.08 1.64
CA CYS A 170 2.56 -12.18 1.78
C CYS A 170 3.17 -13.51 1.33
N TYR A 171 3.17 -14.50 2.22
CA TYR A 171 3.66 -15.86 1.93
C TYR A 171 2.54 -16.73 1.35
N GLY A 172 2.81 -17.42 0.23
CA GLY A 172 1.85 -18.31 -0.45
C GLY A 172 1.73 -18.01 -1.96
N ASP A 173 1.73 -16.73 -2.30
CA ASP A 173 1.92 -16.18 -3.65
C ASP A 173 2.64 -14.84 -3.42
N PRO A 174 3.90 -14.64 -3.89
CA PRO A 174 4.76 -13.54 -3.43
C PRO A 174 4.25 -12.19 -3.94
N TYR A 175 3.26 -11.65 -3.26
CA TYR A 175 2.77 -10.29 -3.41
C TYR A 175 3.41 -9.40 -2.36
N GLU A 176 3.86 -8.24 -2.82
CA GLU A 176 4.20 -7.11 -1.99
C GLU A 176 3.04 -6.12 -2.08
N ILE A 177 2.57 -5.67 -0.92
CA ILE A 177 1.54 -4.62 -0.85
C ILE A 177 2.03 -3.53 0.09
N TRP A 178 1.72 -2.29 -0.27
CA TRP A 178 2.05 -1.12 0.52
C TRP A 178 0.75 -0.51 0.99
N VAL A 179 0.53 -0.50 2.30
CA VAL A 179 -0.70 0.02 2.90
C VAL A 179 -0.43 1.40 3.47
N ALA A 180 -1.19 2.38 2.99
CA ALA A 180 -1.10 3.75 3.45
C ALA A 180 -2.03 3.97 4.62
N THR A 181 -1.47 4.51 5.70
CA THR A 181 -2.20 4.84 6.91
C THR A 181 -2.12 6.32 7.19
N ALA A 182 -3.12 6.86 7.86
CA ALA A 182 -3.10 8.21 8.38
C ALA A 182 -3.67 8.26 9.80
N LYS A 183 -3.18 9.21 10.59
CA LYS A 183 -3.67 9.41 11.96
C LYS A 183 -5.08 10.02 11.93
N ARG A 184 -6.03 9.42 12.64
CA ARG A 184 -7.35 9.95 12.93
C ARG A 184 -7.56 9.88 14.44
N ASP A 185 -7.65 11.05 15.06
CA ASP A 185 -7.59 11.19 16.52
C ASP A 185 -6.34 10.48 17.07
N GLU A 186 -6.50 9.48 17.93
CA GLU A 186 -5.40 8.68 18.50
C GLU A 186 -5.16 7.34 17.79
N ARG A 187 -5.76 7.12 16.61
CA ARG A 187 -5.69 5.84 15.88
C ARG A 187 -5.10 6.02 14.49
N GLN A 188 -4.52 4.95 13.96
CA GLN A 188 -4.14 4.86 12.55
C GLN A 188 -5.30 4.22 11.78
N VAL A 189 -5.70 4.86 10.69
CA VAL A 189 -6.72 4.35 9.76
C VAL A 189 -6.08 4.12 8.40
N VAL A 190 -6.53 3.11 7.68
CA VAL A 190 -6.05 2.85 6.31
C VAL A 190 -6.79 3.78 5.34
N VAL A 191 -6.01 4.51 4.55
CA VAL A 191 -6.51 5.52 3.59
C VAL A 191 -6.20 5.14 2.15
N GLY A 192 -5.42 4.10 1.94
CA GLY A 192 -5.10 3.61 0.60
C GLY A 192 -4.18 2.41 0.59
N MET A 193 -3.95 1.87 -0.61
CA MET A 193 -2.97 0.82 -0.83
C MET A 193 -2.35 0.93 -2.22
N LEU A 194 -1.12 0.42 -2.36
CA LEU A 194 -0.43 0.18 -3.63
C LEU A 194 0.04 -1.27 -3.67
N THR A 195 0.29 -1.75 -4.88
CA THR A 195 0.83 -3.10 -5.12
C THR A 195 2.12 -3.08 -5.91
N SER A 196 2.68 -1.88 -6.09
CA SER A 196 4.02 -1.66 -6.57
C SER A 196 4.48 -0.30 -6.05
N MET A 197 5.57 -0.26 -5.31
CA MET A 197 6.26 0.98 -5.00
C MET A 197 7.36 1.21 -6.04
N PRO A 198 7.50 2.43 -6.60
CA PRO A 198 8.64 2.72 -7.46
C PRO A 198 9.97 2.64 -6.68
N GLY A 199 11.01 2.07 -7.30
CA GLY A 199 12.34 1.94 -6.66
C GLY A 199 12.94 3.24 -6.17
N TRP A 200 12.67 4.35 -6.85
CA TRP A 200 13.12 5.68 -6.44
C TRP A 200 12.46 6.19 -5.15
N LEU A 201 11.31 5.63 -4.75
CA LEU A 201 10.58 5.97 -3.52
C LEU A 201 10.93 5.03 -2.36
N GLY A 202 11.79 4.03 -2.58
CA GLY A 202 12.27 3.13 -1.53
C GLY A 202 11.78 1.70 -1.63
N SER A 203 11.27 1.24 -2.77
CA SER A 203 11.25 -0.21 -3.00
C SER A 203 12.71 -0.68 -3.02
N GLY A 204 13.08 -1.61 -2.14
CA GLY A 204 14.34 -2.32 -2.31
C GLY A 204 14.38 -2.92 -3.72
N PRO A 205 15.57 -3.21 -4.29
CA PRO A 205 15.63 -4.03 -5.48
C PRO A 205 14.87 -5.32 -5.19
N LEU A 206 13.86 -5.64 -6.00
CA LEU A 206 13.28 -6.98 -6.00
C LEU A 206 14.41 -7.92 -6.36
N ASP A 207 14.84 -8.73 -5.40
CA ASP A 207 15.94 -9.67 -5.61
C ASP A 207 15.56 -10.60 -6.77
N ASP A 208 16.34 -10.59 -7.85
CA ASP A 208 16.05 -11.39 -9.07
C ASP A 208 15.88 -12.89 -8.71
N GLU A 209 16.51 -13.36 -7.63
CA GLU A 209 16.34 -14.71 -7.08
C GLU A 209 14.89 -15.03 -6.64
N ARG A 210 14.14 -14.06 -6.11
CA ARG A 210 12.71 -14.23 -5.76
C ARG A 210 11.83 -14.28 -7.01
N VAL A 211 12.31 -13.77 -8.14
CA VAL A 211 11.65 -13.85 -9.46
C VAL A 211 11.98 -15.16 -10.16
N GLU A 212 13.21 -15.67 -10.04
CA GLU A 212 13.65 -16.94 -10.65
C GLU A 212 13.12 -18.17 -9.92
N GLY A 213 13.01 -18.14 -8.58
CA GLY A 213 12.31 -19.18 -7.80
C GLY A 213 10.84 -19.35 -8.20
N ARG A 214 10.24 -18.31 -8.79
CA ARG A 214 8.88 -18.25 -9.35
C ARG A 214 8.72 -19.09 -10.63
N ILE A 215 9.80 -19.32 -11.37
CA ILE A 215 9.82 -20.12 -12.60
C ILE A 215 9.99 -21.61 -12.26
N HIS A 216 10.76 -21.92 -11.22
CA HIS A 216 11.08 -23.30 -10.84
C HIS A 216 9.99 -24.02 -10.02
N SER A 217 9.13 -23.31 -9.30
CA SER A 217 8.01 -23.95 -8.58
C SER A 217 6.83 -24.34 -9.49
N ARG A 218 6.82 -23.88 -10.76
CA ARG A 218 5.72 -24.06 -11.72
C ARG A 218 5.89 -25.26 -12.66
N THR A 219 6.94 -26.05 -12.50
CA THR A 219 7.11 -27.29 -13.27
C THR A 219 6.49 -28.48 -12.54
N LEU A 220 5.19 -28.71 -12.76
CA LEU A 220 4.56 -30.02 -12.99
C LEU A 220 3.05 -29.82 -13.22
N GLY A 221 2.62 -29.83 -14.49
CA GLY A 221 1.22 -29.90 -14.89
C GLY A 221 0.93 -29.12 -16.17
N ASP A 222 1.00 -29.81 -17.31
CA ASP A 222 0.68 -29.31 -18.66
C ASP A 222 -0.67 -28.56 -18.73
N SER A 223 -0.64 -27.27 -19.04
CA SER A 223 -1.14 -26.73 -20.32
C SER A 223 -1.17 -25.19 -20.31
N THR A 224 -0.78 -24.62 -21.45
CA THR A 224 -0.74 -23.18 -21.79
C THR A 224 0.34 -22.34 -21.07
N THR A 225 1.42 -22.12 -21.81
CA THR A 225 2.42 -21.07 -21.57
C THR A 225 1.77 -19.68 -21.55
N LEU A 226 1.31 -19.25 -20.37
CA LEU A 226 1.25 -17.84 -20.04
C LEU A 226 2.58 -17.51 -19.36
N GLY A 227 3.53 -17.05 -20.18
CA GLY A 227 4.78 -16.49 -19.70
C GLY A 227 4.50 -15.48 -18.59
N VAL A 228 5.35 -15.53 -17.56
CA VAL A 228 5.38 -14.55 -16.47
C VAL A 228 5.23 -13.16 -17.08
N VAL A 229 4.11 -12.49 -16.79
CA VAL A 229 3.92 -11.09 -17.15
C VAL A 229 4.92 -10.30 -16.31
N ARG A 230 6.12 -10.09 -16.89
CA ARG A 230 6.98 -8.97 -16.55
C ARG A 230 6.14 -7.71 -16.74
N GLU A 231 5.61 -7.16 -15.65
CA GLU A 231 5.50 -5.70 -15.61
C GLU A 231 6.89 -5.15 -15.81
N GLY A 232 7.06 -4.32 -16.83
CA GLY A 232 8.36 -3.80 -17.20
C GLY A 232 8.66 -3.86 -18.70
N SER A 233 7.75 -4.40 -19.53
CA SER A 233 7.86 -4.22 -20.99
C SER A 233 6.60 -3.73 -21.72
N VAL A 234 5.45 -3.61 -21.04
CA VAL A 234 4.32 -2.76 -21.45
C VAL A 234 3.63 -2.26 -20.17
N ASP A 235 3.42 -0.95 -20.06
CA ASP A 235 2.69 -0.30 -18.97
C ASP A 235 1.20 -0.65 -19.07
N THR A 236 0.71 -1.54 -18.21
CA THR A 236 -0.73 -1.91 -18.14
C THR A 236 -1.32 -1.97 -16.73
N ARG A 237 -0.59 -1.60 -15.67
CA ARG A 237 -1.12 -1.67 -14.29
C ARG A 237 -1.64 -0.35 -13.72
N TRP A 238 -1.76 0.69 -14.54
CA TRP A 238 -2.54 1.91 -14.26
C TRP A 238 -3.58 2.23 -15.33
N ILE A 239 -4.33 1.23 -15.77
CA ILE A 239 -5.54 1.46 -16.59
C ILE A 239 -6.79 1.42 -15.68
N PRO A 240 -7.39 2.57 -15.32
CA PRO A 240 -8.80 2.63 -14.95
C PRO A 240 -9.61 2.85 -16.24
N ILE A 241 -9.60 1.88 -17.15
CA ILE A 241 -10.47 1.88 -18.34
C ILE A 241 -10.83 0.41 -18.64
N PRO A 242 -12.07 -0.03 -18.48
CA PRO A 242 -12.52 -1.23 -19.18
C PRO A 242 -12.42 -0.92 -20.68
N ILE A 243 -11.56 -1.64 -21.40
CA ILE A 243 -11.57 -1.61 -22.87
C ILE A 243 -12.88 -2.30 -23.27
N GLU A 244 -13.93 -1.52 -23.51
CA GLU A 244 -15.07 -2.02 -24.28
C GLU A 244 -14.56 -2.32 -25.70
N GLU A 245 -14.68 -3.58 -26.11
CA GLU A 245 -14.36 -4.05 -27.45
C GLU A 245 -15.29 -3.36 -28.46
N PHE A 246 -14.69 -2.69 -29.47
CA PHE A 246 -15.39 -2.31 -30.70
C PHE A 246 -15.36 -3.47 -31.69
#